data_AF-A0A9Q0M3C7-F1
#
_entry.id   AF-A0A9Q0M3C7-F1
#
_cell.length_a   1.000
_cell.length_b   1.000
_cell.length_c   1.000
_cell.angle_alpha   90.00
_cell.angle_beta   90.00
_cell.angle_gamma   90.00
#
_symmetry.space_group_name_H-M   'P 1'
#
loop_
_entity.id
_entity.type
_entity.pdbx_description
1 polymer ?
#
loop_
_entity_poly.entity_id
_entity_poly.type
_entity_poly.pdbx_seq_one_letter_code
_entity_poly.pdbx_strand_id
1 'polypeptide(L)'
;MSPKHLAEFWMLELEESFINDLDQLLDRIESLCKFLSFYLERHSKEDLDYLREQSGNYEHGQRLSMGTYVRITHQEAVDILEQTEQFSTIRSETVNLNAQMERKLVELMGNRPVFVTEYPASIKPFYMKKNSNDKALCFDLLMPVCGEVCGGSLREDNSYVDSVMFQLVGLGLVLIDFCNH
;
A
#
# COMPACT_ATOMS: atom_id res chain seq x y z
N MET A 1 17.93 4.77 -13.42
CA MET A 1 17.62 4.93 -11.98
C MET A 1 16.48 5.94 -11.90
N SER A 2 15.32 5.57 -11.37
CA SER A 2 14.20 6.51 -11.25
C SER A 2 14.53 7.55 -10.17
N PRO A 3 14.09 8.81 -10.31
CA PRO A 3 14.39 9.89 -9.35
C PRO A 3 13.81 9.64 -7.94
N LYS A 4 13.00 8.59 -7.75
CA LYS A 4 12.42 8.21 -6.46
C LYS A 4 13.12 7.03 -5.76
N HIS A 5 14.07 6.37 -6.43
CA HIS A 5 14.70 5.16 -5.88
C HIS A 5 16.10 5.47 -5.38
N LEU A 6 16.32 5.27 -4.08
CA LEU A 6 17.62 5.35 -3.43
C LEU A 6 18.15 3.94 -3.18
N ALA A 7 19.47 3.76 -3.28
CA ALA A 7 20.11 2.49 -2.93
C ALA A 7 20.06 2.22 -1.41
N GLU A 8 19.95 3.28 -0.61
CA GLU A 8 19.82 3.24 0.85
C GLU A 8 18.71 4.21 1.28
N PHE A 9 17.80 3.73 2.12
CA PHE A 9 16.70 4.51 2.69
C PHE A 9 16.26 3.88 4.03
N TRP A 10 15.53 4.65 4.82
CA TRP A 10 15.04 4.21 6.13
C TRP A 10 13.59 3.73 6.01
N MET A 11 13.29 2.59 6.64
CA MET A 11 11.94 2.05 6.73
C MET A 11 11.48 2.06 8.19
N LEU A 12 10.23 2.45 8.41
CA LEU A 12 9.54 2.21 9.68
C LEU A 12 8.64 1.00 9.50
N GLU A 13 9.05 -0.12 10.08
CA GLU A 13 8.28 -1.38 10.05
C GLU A 13 7.56 -1.56 11.38
N LEU A 14 6.27 -1.91 11.30
CA LEU A 14 5.42 -2.14 12.46
C LEU A 14 4.75 -3.50 12.32
N GLU A 15 4.78 -4.30 13.39
CA GLU A 15 4.03 -5.54 13.49
C GLU A 15 3.16 -5.52 14.74
N GLU A 16 1.90 -5.90 14.59
CA GLU A 16 0.92 -5.91 15.67
C GLU A 16 0.20 -7.28 15.69
N SER A 17 0.23 -7.93 16.85
CA SER A 17 -0.44 -9.23 17.04
C SER A 17 -1.95 -9.05 17.18
N PHE A 18 -2.71 -10.13 16.94
CA PHE A 18 -4.17 -10.20 17.11
C PHE A 18 -5.01 -9.34 16.17
N ILE A 19 -4.40 -8.75 15.12
CA ILE A 19 -5.12 -8.21 13.96
C ILE A 19 -5.47 -9.37 13.03
N ASN A 20 -6.75 -9.74 12.98
CA ASN A 20 -7.21 -10.92 12.23
C ASN A 20 -7.90 -10.56 10.91
N ASP A 21 -8.16 -9.28 10.69
CA ASP A 21 -8.96 -8.77 9.59
C ASP A 21 -8.24 -7.60 8.90
N LEU A 22 -8.38 -7.52 7.58
CA LEU A 22 -7.69 -6.51 6.78
C LEU A 22 -8.20 -5.09 7.11
N ASP A 23 -9.50 -4.90 7.37
CA ASP A 23 -10.05 -3.60 7.72
C ASP A 23 -9.48 -3.06 9.03
N GLN A 24 -9.26 -3.94 10.02
CA GLN A 24 -8.58 -3.56 11.26
C GLN A 24 -7.16 -3.07 10.98
N LEU A 25 -6.41 -3.75 10.11
CA LEU A 25 -5.08 -3.32 9.71
C LEU A 25 -5.12 -1.94 9.03
N LEU A 26 -6.06 -1.74 8.09
CA LEU A 26 -6.25 -0.46 7.40
C LEU A 26 -6.59 0.67 8.37
N ASP A 27 -7.46 0.43 9.35
CA ASP A 27 -7.83 1.40 10.40
C ASP A 27 -6.62 1.82 11.24
N ARG A 28 -5.72 0.89 11.55
CA ARG A 28 -4.49 1.17 12.31
C ARG A 28 -3.53 2.04 11.51
N ILE A 29 -3.33 1.73 10.23
CA ILE A 29 -2.46 2.50 9.35
C ILE A 29 -3.03 3.90 9.11
N GLU A 30 -4.33 4.01 8.85
CA GLU A 30 -5.01 5.29 8.69
C GLU A 30 -4.88 6.14 9.97
N SER A 31 -5.09 5.55 11.14
CA SER A 31 -4.94 6.22 12.44
C SER A 31 -3.51 6.72 12.65
N LEU A 32 -2.50 5.92 12.29
CA LEU A 32 -1.09 6.30 12.38
C LEU A 32 -0.78 7.49 11.46
N CYS A 33 -1.18 7.44 10.20
CA CYS A 33 -0.96 8.53 9.24
C CYS A 33 -1.62 9.84 9.70
N LYS A 34 -2.85 9.76 10.22
CA LYS A 34 -3.57 10.91 10.80
C LYS A 34 -2.88 11.45 12.05
N PHE A 35 -2.43 10.56 12.95
CA PHE A 35 -1.69 10.95 14.14
C PHE A 35 -0.38 11.65 13.81
N LEU A 36 0.42 11.11 12.89
CA LEU A 36 1.69 11.73 12.47
C LEU A 36 1.46 13.11 11.86
N SER A 37 0.44 13.23 11.00
CA SER A 37 0.06 14.51 10.41
C SER A 37 -0.34 15.52 11.51
N PHE A 38 -1.20 15.13 12.45
CA PHE A 38 -1.57 15.97 13.59
C PHE A 38 -0.37 16.36 14.46
N TYR A 39 0.55 15.43 14.72
CA TYR A 39 1.74 15.66 15.51
C TYR A 39 2.65 16.69 14.86
N LEU A 40 2.90 16.57 13.55
CA LEU A 40 3.70 17.53 12.78
C LEU A 40 3.06 18.91 12.75
N GLU A 41 1.75 19.00 12.51
CA GLU A 41 1.02 20.28 12.56
C GLU A 41 1.15 20.99 13.91
N ARG A 42 1.20 20.23 15.01
CA ARG A 42 1.28 20.77 16.35
C ARG A 42 2.68 21.16 16.77
N HIS A 43 3.69 20.39 16.36
CA HIS A 43 5.06 20.52 16.86
C HIS A 43 6.06 21.13 15.88
N SER A 44 5.75 21.14 14.58
CA SER A 44 6.63 21.62 13.50
C SER A 44 5.93 22.67 12.62
N LYS A 45 5.05 23.48 13.23
CA LYS A 45 4.21 24.44 12.49
C LYS A 45 5.03 25.45 11.67
N GLU A 46 6.12 25.98 12.23
CA GLU A 46 6.96 26.98 11.54
C GLU A 46 7.59 26.40 10.27
N ASP A 47 8.17 25.21 10.36
CA ASP A 47 8.75 24.50 9.20
C ASP A 47 7.69 24.17 8.15
N LEU A 48 6.51 23.72 8.59
CA LEU A 48 5.38 23.43 7.69
C LEU A 48 4.89 24.70 7.00
N ASP A 49 4.77 25.82 7.71
CA ASP A 49 4.36 27.11 7.14
C ASP A 49 5.37 27.58 6.09
N TYR A 50 6.68 27.46 6.37
CA TYR A 50 7.72 27.73 5.38
C TYR A 50 7.61 26.84 4.13
N LEU A 51 7.44 25.52 4.31
CA LEU A 51 7.28 24.60 3.19
C LEU A 51 6.03 24.89 2.36
N ARG A 52 4.94 25.35 2.99
CA ARG A 52 3.70 25.76 2.30
C ARG A 52 3.94 26.95 1.39
N GLU A 53 4.69 27.95 1.86
CA GLU A 53 5.05 29.12 1.05
C GLU A 53 5.88 28.74 -0.17
N GLN A 54 6.82 27.79 -0.01
CA GLN A 54 7.67 27.34 -1.12
C GLN A 54 6.95 26.44 -2.13
N SER A 55 6.05 25.58 -1.66
CA SER A 55 5.39 24.56 -2.50
C SER A 55 4.09 25.05 -3.16
N GLY A 56 3.47 26.11 -2.66
CA GLY A 56 2.29 26.76 -3.25
C GLY A 56 1.00 25.92 -3.25
N ASN A 57 1.00 24.69 -2.72
CA ASN A 57 -0.14 23.77 -2.84
C ASN A 57 -0.35 22.91 -1.58
N TYR A 58 -0.97 23.50 -0.56
CA TYR A 58 -1.19 22.88 0.75
C TYR A 58 -2.48 22.03 0.85
N GLU A 59 -3.33 21.99 -0.18
CA GLU A 59 -4.58 21.23 -0.12
C GLU A 59 -4.38 19.74 0.20
N HIS A 60 -3.23 19.17 -0.18
CA HIS A 60 -2.91 17.77 0.10
C HIS A 60 -2.72 17.48 1.60
N GLY A 61 -2.12 18.41 2.38
CA GLY A 61 -1.86 18.22 3.81
C GLY A 61 -3.13 18.14 4.66
N GLN A 62 -4.14 18.95 4.32
CA GLN A 62 -5.45 18.89 4.99
C GLN A 62 -6.20 17.59 4.66
N ARG A 63 -6.09 17.11 3.41
CA ARG A 63 -6.71 15.85 2.98
C ARG A 63 -6.07 14.63 3.66
N LEU A 64 -4.78 14.68 3.98
CA LEU A 64 -4.08 13.63 4.73
C LEU A 64 -4.55 13.51 6.19
N SER A 65 -4.77 14.64 6.85
CA SER A 65 -5.08 14.70 8.29
C SER A 65 -6.57 14.53 8.60
N MET A 66 -7.46 15.07 7.76
CA MET A 66 -8.90 15.12 8.03
C MET A 66 -9.76 14.34 7.01
N GLY A 67 -9.15 13.88 5.91
CA GLY A 67 -9.87 13.17 4.86
C GLY A 67 -10.26 11.74 5.22
N THR A 68 -11.28 11.24 4.54
CA THR A 68 -11.57 9.81 4.46
C THR A 68 -10.64 9.16 3.45
N TYR A 69 -9.99 8.08 3.87
CA TYR A 69 -9.13 7.29 3.00
C TYR A 69 -10.04 6.38 2.18
N VAL A 70 -9.90 6.43 0.86
CA VAL A 70 -10.67 5.56 -0.04
C VAL A 70 -10.12 4.14 0.09
N ARG A 71 -10.98 3.14 0.15
CA ARG A 71 -10.59 1.72 0.17
C ARG A 71 -11.21 1.06 -1.04
N ILE A 72 -10.39 0.48 -1.90
CA ILE A 72 -10.80 -0.26 -3.08
C ILE A 72 -9.93 -1.50 -3.22
N THR A 73 -10.48 -2.56 -3.77
CA THR A 73 -9.74 -3.75 -4.15
C THR A 73 -8.88 -3.49 -5.38
N HIS A 74 -7.86 -4.32 -5.59
CA HIS A 74 -7.04 -4.31 -6.80
C HIS A 74 -7.90 -4.52 -8.06
N GLN A 75 -8.93 -5.36 -7.98
CA GLN A 75 -9.86 -5.58 -9.09
C GLN A 75 -10.62 -4.29 -9.43
N GLU A 76 -11.22 -3.63 -8.43
CA GLU A 76 -11.90 -2.35 -8.64
C GLU A 76 -10.95 -1.27 -9.19
N ALA A 77 -9.70 -1.24 -8.71
CA ALA A 77 -8.68 -0.33 -9.23
C ALA A 77 -8.40 -0.57 -10.73
N VAL A 78 -8.28 -1.83 -11.16
CA VAL A 78 -8.12 -2.20 -12.57
C VAL A 78 -9.34 -1.79 -13.38
N ASP A 79 -10.55 -2.11 -12.90
CA ASP A 79 -11.81 -1.79 -13.58
C ASP A 79 -11.97 -0.26 -13.78
N ILE A 80 -11.61 0.53 -12.78
CA ILE A 80 -11.62 2.00 -12.85
C ILE A 80 -10.60 2.51 -13.89
N LEU A 81 -9.41 1.92 -13.93
CA LEU A 81 -8.37 2.33 -14.87
C LEU A 81 -8.73 1.97 -16.31
N GLU A 82 -9.32 0.79 -16.55
CA GLU A 82 -9.77 0.34 -17.87
C GLU A 82 -10.82 1.28 -18.50
N GLN A 83 -11.61 1.98 -17.68
CA GLN A 83 -12.56 2.99 -18.15
C GLN A 83 -11.88 4.26 -18.70
N THR A 84 -10.58 4.44 -18.48
CA THR A 84 -9.82 5.56 -19.03
C THR A 84 -9.21 5.22 -20.39
N GLU A 85 -9.19 6.17 -21.32
CA GLU A 85 -8.57 5.98 -22.64
C GLU A 85 -7.11 5.53 -22.53
N GLN A 86 -6.38 6.09 -21.55
CA GLN A 86 -4.97 5.81 -21.31
C GLN A 86 -4.68 4.35 -20.95
N PHE A 87 -5.61 3.67 -20.27
CA PHE A 87 -5.41 2.33 -19.71
C PHE A 87 -6.45 1.30 -20.20
N SER A 88 -7.23 1.64 -21.22
CA SER A 88 -8.27 0.78 -21.85
C SER A 88 -7.78 -0.56 -22.43
N THR A 89 -6.47 -0.81 -22.44
CA THR A 89 -5.86 -2.05 -22.94
C THR A 89 -5.34 -2.97 -21.82
N ILE A 90 -5.48 -2.56 -20.56
CA ILE A 90 -5.33 -3.49 -19.44
C ILE A 90 -6.38 -4.59 -19.64
N ARG A 91 -5.95 -5.85 -19.57
CA ARG A 91 -6.79 -7.03 -19.77
C ARG A 91 -6.42 -8.15 -18.81
N SER A 92 -5.59 -7.85 -17.81
CA SER A 92 -4.97 -8.84 -16.94
C SER A 92 -5.30 -8.51 -15.51
N GLU A 93 -6.02 -9.44 -14.86
CA GLU A 93 -6.31 -9.40 -13.43
C GLU A 93 -5.04 -9.49 -12.58
N THR A 94 -3.90 -9.88 -13.16
CA THR A 94 -2.60 -9.99 -12.49
C THR A 94 -1.67 -8.82 -12.80
N VAL A 95 -2.19 -7.72 -13.34
CA VAL A 95 -1.38 -6.54 -13.62
C VAL A 95 -0.90 -5.92 -12.31
N ASN A 96 0.40 -5.72 -12.16
CA ASN A 96 0.91 -4.89 -11.07
C ASN A 96 0.73 -3.42 -11.45
N LEU A 97 0.20 -2.60 -10.54
CA LEU A 97 -0.01 -1.18 -10.80
C LEU A 97 1.36 -0.50 -10.89
N ASN A 98 1.55 0.34 -11.91
CA ASN A 98 2.77 1.14 -12.03
C ASN A 98 2.51 2.58 -11.57
N ALA A 99 3.59 3.36 -11.39
CA ALA A 99 3.50 4.73 -10.89
C ALA A 99 2.59 5.68 -11.72
N GLN A 100 2.36 5.41 -13.01
CA GLN A 100 1.41 6.20 -13.81
C GLN A 100 -0.04 5.81 -13.52
N MET A 101 -0.29 4.50 -13.39
CA MET A 101 -1.60 3.95 -13.02
C MET A 101 -2.00 4.37 -11.61
N GLU A 102 -1.10 4.25 -10.64
CA GLU A 102 -1.32 4.71 -9.25
C GLU A 102 -1.68 6.20 -9.20
N ARG A 103 -0.91 7.04 -9.92
CA ARG A 103 -1.18 8.47 -9.96
C ARG A 103 -2.56 8.76 -10.57
N LYS A 104 -2.89 8.09 -11.67
CA LYS A 104 -4.18 8.27 -12.32
C LYS A 104 -5.33 7.82 -11.42
N LEU A 105 -5.15 6.73 -10.70
CA LEU A 105 -6.13 6.21 -9.75
C LEU A 105 -6.40 7.21 -8.63
N VAL A 106 -5.35 7.78 -8.02
CA VAL A 106 -5.47 8.82 -6.98
C VAL A 106 -6.17 10.06 -7.51
N GLU A 107 -5.88 10.49 -8.74
CA GLU A 107 -6.58 11.60 -9.41
C GLU A 107 -8.08 11.32 -9.56
N LEU A 108 -8.45 10.13 -10.05
CA LEU A 108 -9.84 9.70 -10.24
C LEU A 108 -10.60 9.59 -8.90
N MET A 109 -9.90 9.28 -7.81
CA MET A 109 -10.46 9.25 -6.46
C MET A 109 -10.56 10.64 -5.79
N GLY A 110 -10.29 11.70 -6.54
CA GLY A 110 -10.42 13.09 -6.10
C GLY A 110 -9.19 13.59 -5.34
N ASN A 111 -7.99 13.08 -5.64
CA ASN A 111 -6.74 13.42 -4.96
C ASN A 111 -6.84 13.27 -3.44
N ARG A 112 -7.30 12.09 -3.01
CA ARG A 112 -7.37 11.65 -1.61
C ARG A 112 -6.48 10.43 -1.42
N PRO A 113 -6.05 10.11 -0.18
CA PRO A 113 -5.40 8.84 0.11
C PRO A 113 -6.26 7.65 -0.32
N VAL A 114 -5.65 6.66 -0.96
CA VAL A 114 -6.33 5.45 -1.46
C VAL A 114 -5.58 4.21 -1.00
N PHE A 115 -6.25 3.34 -0.25
CA PHE A 115 -5.83 1.97 -0.06
C PHE A 115 -6.27 1.13 -1.24
N VAL A 116 -5.33 0.46 -1.89
CA VAL A 116 -5.59 -0.61 -2.85
C VAL A 116 -5.33 -1.94 -2.16
N THR A 117 -6.35 -2.79 -2.06
CA THR A 117 -6.33 -4.02 -1.25
C THR A 117 -6.45 -5.28 -2.10
N GLU A 118 -6.25 -6.45 -1.49
CA GLU A 118 -6.63 -7.74 -2.10
C GLU A 118 -5.97 -8.00 -3.46
N TYR A 119 -4.66 -7.77 -3.55
CA TYR A 119 -3.91 -8.06 -4.76
C TYR A 119 -3.92 -9.57 -5.07
N PRO A 120 -3.82 -9.97 -6.36
CA PRO A 120 -3.63 -11.37 -6.74
C PRO A 120 -2.43 -11.96 -6.01
N ALA A 121 -2.62 -13.11 -5.36
CA ALA A 121 -1.58 -13.70 -4.54
C ALA A 121 -0.36 -14.17 -5.35
N SER A 122 -0.53 -14.39 -6.66
CA SER A 122 0.55 -14.77 -7.59
C SER A 122 1.60 -13.70 -7.82
N ILE A 123 1.30 -12.42 -7.53
CA ILE A 123 2.21 -11.28 -7.73
C ILE A 123 2.67 -10.66 -6.41
N LYS A 124 2.31 -11.24 -5.26
CA LYS A 124 2.69 -10.78 -3.93
C LYS A 124 3.52 -11.86 -3.21
N PRO A 125 4.34 -11.47 -2.20
CA PRO A 125 5.17 -12.41 -1.45
C PRO A 125 4.39 -13.53 -0.78
N PHE A 126 5.02 -14.70 -0.63
CA PHE A 126 4.39 -15.90 -0.05
C PHE A 126 3.91 -15.71 1.38
N TYR A 127 4.57 -14.89 2.19
CA TYR A 127 4.22 -14.72 3.60
C TYR A 127 2.90 -13.97 3.83
N MET A 128 2.28 -13.43 2.77
CA MET A 128 1.01 -12.72 2.86
C MET A 128 -0.14 -13.72 2.94
N LYS A 129 -0.97 -13.61 3.98
CA LYS A 129 -2.16 -14.44 4.16
C LYS A 129 -3.09 -14.29 2.96
N LYS A 130 -3.70 -15.39 2.52
CA LYS A 130 -4.61 -15.40 1.35
C LYS A 130 -6.05 -15.62 1.76
N ASN A 131 -6.99 -15.02 1.02
CA ASN A 131 -8.42 -15.34 1.13
C ASN A 131 -8.79 -16.55 0.25
N SER A 132 -10.06 -16.98 0.30
CA SER A 132 -10.56 -18.13 -0.47
C SER A 132 -10.53 -17.94 -1.99
N ASN A 133 -10.31 -16.70 -2.47
CA ASN A 133 -10.28 -16.34 -3.88
C ASN A 133 -8.85 -16.13 -4.40
N ASP A 134 -7.84 -16.65 -3.69
CA ASP A 134 -6.40 -16.50 -4.00
C ASP A 134 -5.95 -15.04 -4.13
N LYS A 135 -6.55 -14.16 -3.33
CA LYS A 135 -6.09 -12.77 -3.14
C LYS A 135 -5.31 -12.67 -1.84
N ALA A 136 -4.17 -12.00 -1.88
CA ALA A 136 -3.38 -11.67 -0.70
C ALA A 136 -4.12 -10.60 0.11
N LEU A 137 -4.29 -10.83 1.41
CA LEU A 137 -4.85 -9.89 2.38
C LEU A 137 -3.80 -8.81 2.70
N CYS A 138 -3.51 -7.98 1.70
CA CYS A 138 -2.53 -6.91 1.74
C CYS A 138 -3.14 -5.60 1.28
N PHE A 139 -2.38 -4.53 1.46
CA PHE A 139 -2.70 -3.21 0.97
C PHE A 139 -1.46 -2.48 0.50
N ASP A 140 -1.64 -1.59 -0.47
CA ASP A 140 -0.73 -0.51 -0.79
C ASP A 140 -1.48 0.83 -0.57
N LEU A 141 -0.89 1.76 0.17
CA LEU A 141 -1.43 3.08 0.46
C LEU A 141 -0.84 4.11 -0.50
N LEU A 142 -1.68 4.58 -1.41
CA LEU A 142 -1.36 5.58 -2.40
C LEU A 142 -1.73 6.97 -1.89
N MET A 143 -0.78 7.89 -1.96
CA MET A 143 -0.98 9.28 -1.57
C MET A 143 -0.89 10.22 -2.78
N PRO A 144 -1.59 11.36 -2.75
CA PRO A 144 -1.45 12.39 -3.77
C PRO A 144 0.02 12.81 -3.94
N VAL A 145 0.44 12.98 -5.21
CA VAL A 145 1.80 13.41 -5.61
C VAL A 145 2.90 12.37 -5.37
N CYS A 146 3.02 11.79 -4.18
CA CYS A 146 4.11 10.85 -3.84
C CYS A 146 3.91 9.44 -4.42
N GLY A 147 2.67 8.97 -4.61
CA GLY A 147 2.38 7.59 -5.02
C GLY A 147 2.29 6.67 -3.80
N GLU A 148 2.73 5.41 -3.94
CA GLU A 148 2.81 4.49 -2.80
C GLU A 148 3.72 5.04 -1.67
N VAL A 149 3.20 5.07 -0.45
CA VAL A 149 3.95 5.50 0.76
C VAL A 149 4.05 4.43 1.83
N CYS A 150 3.18 3.42 1.81
CA CYS A 150 3.12 2.36 2.81
C CYS A 150 2.48 1.13 2.19
N GLY A 151 3.09 -0.03 2.37
CA GLY A 151 2.51 -1.33 2.03
C GLY A 151 2.50 -2.23 3.26
N GLY A 152 1.53 -3.14 3.33
CA GLY A 152 1.41 -4.06 4.46
C GLY A 152 0.46 -5.22 4.18
N SER A 153 0.46 -6.21 5.06
CA SER A 153 -0.37 -7.41 4.90
C SER A 153 -0.65 -8.09 6.22
N LEU A 154 -1.77 -8.81 6.29
CA LEU A 154 -1.89 -9.89 7.26
C LEU A 154 -0.87 -10.98 6.91
N ARG A 155 -0.19 -11.49 7.93
CA ARG A 155 0.80 -12.57 7.78
C ARG A 155 0.11 -13.92 7.75
N GLU A 156 0.62 -14.82 6.94
CA GLU A 156 0.20 -16.22 6.96
C GLU A 156 0.55 -16.82 8.34
N ASP A 157 -0.50 -17.12 9.11
CA ASP A 157 -0.44 -17.58 10.49
C ASP A 157 -0.73 -19.09 10.60
N ASN A 158 -1.11 -19.73 9.49
CA ASN A 158 -1.32 -21.16 9.47
C ASN A 158 0.02 -21.91 9.44
N SER A 159 0.36 -22.52 10.58
CA SER A 159 1.60 -23.24 10.83
C SER A 159 1.68 -24.64 10.22
N TYR A 160 0.68 -25.08 9.45
CA TYR A 160 0.87 -26.27 8.62
C TYR A 160 2.02 -25.97 7.67
N VAL A 161 3.16 -26.60 7.97
CA VAL A 161 4.41 -26.52 7.23
C VAL A 161 4.15 -26.61 5.73
N ASP A 162 3.15 -27.38 5.31
CA ASP A 162 2.73 -27.51 3.92
C ASP A 162 2.22 -26.23 3.25
N SER A 163 1.54 -25.28 3.90
CA SER A 163 1.04 -24.08 3.17
C SER A 163 2.17 -23.10 2.84
N VAL A 164 2.98 -22.74 3.85
CA VAL A 164 4.14 -21.86 3.67
C VAL A 164 5.23 -22.58 2.88
N MET A 165 5.49 -23.87 3.12
CA MET A 165 6.44 -24.64 2.31
C MET A 165 5.97 -24.84 0.88
N PHE A 166 4.68 -25.11 0.63
CA PHE A 166 4.18 -25.25 -0.73
C PHE A 166 4.29 -23.95 -1.50
N GLN A 167 4.08 -22.81 -0.84
CA GLN A 167 4.32 -21.50 -1.46
C GLN A 167 5.81 -21.21 -1.67
N LEU A 168 6.69 -21.55 -0.71
CA LEU A 168 8.14 -21.44 -0.87
C LEU A 168 8.64 -22.30 -2.04
N VAL A 169 8.26 -23.58 -2.07
CA VAL A 169 8.60 -24.53 -3.14
C VAL A 169 8.02 -24.08 -4.48
N GLY A 170 6.79 -23.56 -4.50
CA GLY A 170 6.16 -22.99 -5.70
C GLY A 170 6.88 -21.75 -6.26
N LEU A 171 7.61 -21.02 -5.41
CA LEU A 171 8.46 -19.88 -5.80
C LEU A 171 9.94 -20.27 -6.01
N GLY A 172 10.30 -21.54 -5.85
CA GLY A 172 11.67 -22.04 -5.98
C GLY A 172 12.59 -21.71 -4.80
N LEU A 173 12.03 -21.33 -3.64
CA LEU A 173 12.77 -21.05 -2.40
C LEU A 173 12.78 -22.28 -1.49
N VAL A 174 13.91 -22.54 -0.81
CA VAL A 174 14.05 -23.69 0.11
C VAL A 174 14.24 -23.18 1.54
N LEU A 175 13.63 -23.85 2.53
CA LEU A 175 13.65 -23.41 3.93
C LEU A 175 15.06 -23.22 4.53
N ILE A 176 16.08 -23.89 3.96
CA ILE A 176 17.50 -23.75 4.34
C ILE A 176 18.00 -22.31 4.16
N ASP A 177 17.42 -21.55 3.23
CA ASP A 177 17.80 -20.17 2.97
C ASP A 177 17.44 -19.20 4.13
N PHE A 178 16.54 -19.61 5.03
CA PHE A 178 16.03 -18.78 6.14
C PHE A 178 16.49 -19.26 7.53
N CYS A 179 17.17 -20.39 7.65
CA CYS A 179 17.59 -20.97 8.94
C CYS A 179 19.05 -20.69 9.35
N ASN A 180 19.79 -19.82 8.63
CA ASN A 180 21.20 -19.52 8.90
C ASN A 180 21.45 -18.10 9.44
N HIS A 181 20.62 -17.64 10.38
CA HIS A 181 20.89 -16.46 11.23
C HIS A 181 20.73 -16.80 12.70
#